data_AF-A0A066XWN5-F1
#
_entry.id   AF-A0A066XWN5-F1
#
_cell.length_a   1.000
_cell.length_b   1.000
_cell.length_c   1.000
_cell.angle_alpha   90.00
_cell.angle_beta   90.00
_cell.angle_gamma   90.00
#
_symmetry.space_group_name_H-M   'P 1'
#
loop_
_entity.id
_entity.type
_entity.pdbx_description
1 polymer ?
#
loop_
_entity_poly.entity_id
_entity_poly.type
_entity_poly.pdbx_seq_one_letter_code
_entity_poly.pdbx_strand_id
1 'polypeptide(L)'
;MASKSIQEEVRPHSPSPSAPGPGQCIGNPSPLAMGTFATTLLTLSLSMMGFRGVETQTIFIGNLCFAAGLGMFVSAQWEMVRGNTFGYSALSAYAVFYGGYGVILCPSLGVLESYGGATPEYYNALGFYVLIWAVLTLFFMLGSAPINLVSFGIFTTIFFCFTLDAASNFAHADGKVEVAKSLMKAAGAFGFISGLLGYYSCAASMCADALPFELPCGDTSRFFKKTRKQLSVRVVIRGLTYRIAGPIQTDTGTRAVSLNDAVNHYLARGHYVRRSGRRRQSDNGGHDNEE
;
A
#
# COMPACT_ATOMS: atom_id res chain seq x y z
N MET A 1 8.75 -57.98 -38.78
CA MET A 1 8.00 -57.92 -37.50
C MET A 1 8.87 -57.24 -36.45
N ALA A 2 8.58 -55.97 -36.15
CA ALA A 2 9.17 -55.27 -35.01
C ALA A 2 8.05 -54.41 -34.41
N SER A 3 7.44 -54.92 -33.34
CA SER A 3 6.41 -54.23 -32.56
C SER A 3 7.09 -53.12 -31.76
N LYS A 4 6.84 -51.86 -32.12
CA LYS A 4 7.20 -50.71 -31.27
C LYS A 4 6.05 -50.50 -30.30
N SER A 5 6.27 -50.90 -29.05
CA SER A 5 5.44 -50.57 -27.91
C SER A 5 5.43 -49.05 -27.71
N ILE A 6 4.25 -48.45 -27.84
CA ILE A 6 3.99 -47.07 -27.46
C ILE A 6 4.00 -47.04 -25.92
N GLN A 7 5.07 -46.51 -25.33
CA GLN A 7 5.11 -46.12 -23.92
C GLN A 7 4.41 -44.76 -23.82
N GLU A 8 3.26 -44.74 -23.17
CA GLU A 8 2.56 -43.51 -22.80
C GLU A 8 3.38 -42.79 -21.73
N GLU A 9 4.05 -41.71 -22.12
CA GLU A 9 4.78 -40.83 -21.21
C GLU A 9 3.75 -40.09 -20.33
N VAL A 10 3.54 -40.61 -19.13
CA VAL A 10 2.81 -39.94 -18.05
C VAL A 10 3.56 -38.66 -17.70
N ARG A 11 3.15 -37.53 -18.29
CA ARG A 11 3.63 -36.21 -17.89
C ARG A 11 3.25 -36.00 -16.42
N PRO A 12 4.20 -35.72 -15.52
CA PRO A 12 3.86 -35.31 -14.17
C PRO A 12 3.01 -34.04 -14.25
N HIS A 13 1.82 -34.11 -13.65
CA HIS A 13 0.89 -32.99 -13.52
C HIS A 13 1.62 -31.73 -13.07
N SER A 14 1.29 -30.62 -13.72
CA SER A 14 1.67 -29.25 -13.38
C SER A 14 1.61 -29.05 -11.85
N PRO A 15 2.60 -28.40 -11.22
CA PRO A 15 2.46 -28.06 -9.80
C PRO A 15 1.20 -27.21 -9.63
N SER A 16 0.27 -27.72 -8.82
CA SER A 16 -0.86 -26.94 -8.32
C SER A 16 -0.35 -25.64 -7.71
N PRO A 17 -1.13 -24.54 -7.75
CA PRO A 17 -0.74 -23.31 -7.07
C PRO A 17 -0.47 -23.67 -5.61
N SER A 18 0.79 -23.54 -5.22
CA SER A 18 1.27 -23.91 -3.90
C SER A 18 0.48 -23.15 -2.85
N ALA A 19 -0.31 -23.87 -2.07
CA ALA A 19 -0.95 -23.32 -0.89
C ALA A 19 0.11 -22.66 0.02
N PRO A 20 -0.16 -21.47 0.58
CA PRO A 20 0.82 -20.77 1.40
C PRO A 20 1.19 -21.60 2.64
N GLY A 21 2.49 -21.67 2.91
CA GLY A 21 3.06 -22.43 4.03
C GLY A 21 2.65 -21.90 5.42
N PRO A 22 2.96 -22.65 6.50
CA PRO A 22 2.40 -22.38 7.82
C PRO A 22 3.05 -21.15 8.46
N GLY A 23 2.27 -20.07 8.55
CA GLY A 23 2.65 -18.82 9.19
C GLY A 23 1.74 -17.65 8.79
N GLN A 24 0.42 -17.84 8.90
CA GLN A 24 -0.63 -16.82 8.74
C GLN A 24 -0.46 -15.85 7.55
N CYS A 25 -0.80 -16.29 6.33
CA CYS A 25 -1.07 -15.36 5.24
C CYS A 25 -2.42 -14.66 5.49
N ILE A 26 -2.39 -13.57 6.26
CA ILE A 26 -3.51 -12.62 6.28
C ILE A 26 -3.67 -12.09 4.85
N GLY A 27 -4.90 -12.11 4.33
CA GLY A 27 -5.19 -11.63 2.98
C GLY A 27 -4.78 -10.18 2.77
N ASN A 28 -4.47 -9.81 1.53
CA ASN A 28 -4.14 -8.44 1.18
C ASN A 28 -5.42 -7.60 1.11
N PRO A 29 -5.63 -6.60 2.00
CA PRO A 29 -6.83 -5.75 1.97
C PRO A 29 -6.71 -4.60 0.94
N SER A 30 -5.51 -4.31 0.44
CA SER A 30 -5.26 -3.21 -0.49
C SER A 30 -6.11 -3.24 -1.77
N PRO A 31 -6.37 -4.38 -2.44
CA PRO A 31 -7.21 -4.40 -3.65
C PRO A 31 -8.61 -3.84 -3.43
N LEU A 32 -9.27 -4.22 -2.33
CA LEU A 32 -10.62 -3.72 -2.01
C LEU A 32 -10.60 -2.20 -1.80
N ALA A 33 -9.61 -1.71 -1.06
CA ALA A 33 -9.45 -0.28 -0.82
C ALA A 33 -9.20 0.50 -2.12
N MET A 34 -8.30 0.02 -2.97
CA MET A 34 -7.97 0.67 -4.24
C MET A 34 -9.12 0.61 -5.24
N GLY A 35 -9.87 -0.50 -5.27
CA GLY A 35 -11.06 -0.65 -6.11
C GLY A 35 -12.16 0.33 -5.71
N THR A 36 -12.51 0.39 -4.42
CA THR A 36 -13.54 1.31 -3.92
C THR A 36 -13.14 2.78 -4.04
N PHE A 37 -11.87 3.10 -3.78
CA PHE A 37 -11.27 4.41 -4.08
C PHE A 37 -11.47 4.79 -5.55
N ALA A 38 -11.04 3.92 -6.47
CA ALA A 38 -11.08 4.19 -7.91
C ALA A 38 -12.50 4.32 -8.45
N THR A 39 -13.42 3.43 -8.04
CA THR A 39 -14.83 3.52 -8.43
C THR A 39 -15.43 4.84 -7.99
N THR A 40 -15.23 5.22 -6.73
CA THR A 40 -15.78 6.46 -6.17
C THR A 40 -15.19 7.68 -6.89
N LEU A 41 -13.87 7.76 -6.98
CA LEU A 41 -13.19 8.91 -7.58
C LEU A 41 -13.51 9.05 -9.08
N LEU A 42 -13.58 7.95 -9.85
CA LEU A 42 -13.95 8.01 -11.27
C LEU A 42 -15.38 8.54 -11.45
N THR A 43 -16.34 8.02 -10.68
CA THR A 43 -17.73 8.48 -10.77
C THR A 43 -17.86 9.95 -10.42
N LEU A 44 -17.19 10.41 -9.36
CA LEU A 44 -17.13 11.81 -8.97
C LEU A 44 -16.49 12.68 -10.07
N SER A 45 -15.35 12.24 -10.59
CA SER A 45 -14.57 12.95 -11.62
C SER A 45 -15.33 13.14 -12.92
N LEU A 46 -16.10 12.13 -13.34
CA LEU A 46 -16.98 12.24 -14.52
C LEU A 46 -18.01 13.35 -14.33
N SER A 47 -18.57 13.47 -13.12
CA SER A 47 -19.51 14.54 -12.80
C SER A 47 -18.84 15.91 -12.70
N MET A 48 -17.64 16.00 -12.10
CA MET A 48 -16.86 17.24 -12.07
C MET A 48 -16.50 17.74 -13.47
N MET A 49 -16.29 16.83 -14.42
CA MET A 49 -16.06 17.16 -15.83
C MET A 49 -17.35 17.52 -16.61
N GLY A 50 -18.52 17.29 -16.03
CA GLY A 50 -19.82 17.50 -16.68
C GLY A 50 -20.11 16.48 -17.79
N PHE A 51 -19.57 15.26 -17.70
CA PHE A 51 -19.87 14.22 -18.69
C PHE A 51 -21.38 13.96 -18.73
N ARG A 52 -21.94 13.90 -19.95
CA ARG A 52 -23.39 13.74 -20.17
C ARG A 52 -24.26 14.82 -19.51
N GLY A 53 -23.69 15.99 -19.19
CA GLY A 53 -24.41 17.09 -18.55
C GLY A 53 -24.71 16.86 -17.07
N VAL A 54 -24.05 15.87 -16.45
CA VAL A 54 -24.24 15.55 -15.02
C VAL A 54 -23.24 16.34 -14.19
N GLU A 55 -23.69 17.39 -13.52
CA GLU A 55 -22.85 18.21 -12.61
C GLU A 55 -23.21 17.98 -11.13
N THR A 56 -24.37 17.38 -10.85
CA THR A 56 -24.85 17.12 -9.48
C THR A 56 -24.21 15.88 -8.89
N GLN A 57 -23.50 16.04 -7.77
CA GLN A 57 -22.72 14.96 -7.15
C GLN A 57 -23.48 14.15 -6.08
N THR A 58 -24.70 14.56 -5.71
CA THR A 58 -25.47 13.99 -4.60
C THR A 58 -25.74 12.48 -4.76
N ILE A 59 -25.87 11.98 -5.99
CA ILE A 59 -26.06 10.53 -6.24
C ILE A 59 -24.84 9.70 -5.78
N PHE A 60 -23.65 10.31 -5.72
CA PHE A 60 -22.42 9.63 -5.34
C PHE A 60 -22.20 9.56 -3.84
N ILE A 61 -23.10 10.11 -3.00
CA ILE A 61 -23.02 10.00 -1.53
C ILE A 61 -22.92 8.54 -1.08
N GLY A 62 -23.63 7.63 -1.76
CA GLY A 62 -23.53 6.19 -1.49
C GLY A 62 -22.09 5.68 -1.67
N ASN A 63 -21.43 6.06 -2.76
CA ASN A 63 -20.04 5.69 -3.01
C ASN A 63 -19.08 6.37 -2.03
N LEU A 64 -19.28 7.67 -1.75
CA LEU A 64 -18.48 8.46 -0.82
C LEU A 64 -18.50 7.87 0.60
N CYS A 65 -19.68 7.57 1.13
CA CYS A 65 -19.84 7.10 2.51
C CYS A 65 -19.59 5.60 2.67
N PHE A 66 -20.12 4.76 1.77
CA PHE A 66 -20.04 3.30 1.94
C PHE A 66 -18.87 2.68 1.19
N ALA A 67 -18.72 2.94 -0.11
CA ALA A 67 -17.66 2.30 -0.90
C ALA A 67 -16.28 2.82 -0.47
N ALA A 68 -16.00 4.09 -0.70
CA ALA A 68 -14.73 4.69 -0.31
C ALA A 68 -14.65 4.89 1.22
N GLY A 69 -15.65 5.48 1.86
CA GLY A 69 -15.63 5.72 3.30
C GLY A 69 -15.48 4.44 4.11
N LEU A 70 -16.55 3.65 4.23
CA LEU A 70 -16.52 2.44 5.04
C LEU A 70 -15.59 1.36 4.46
N GLY A 71 -15.64 1.11 3.15
CA GLY A 71 -14.85 0.06 2.51
C GLY A 71 -13.34 0.28 2.60
N MET A 72 -12.84 1.51 2.40
CA MET A 72 -11.42 1.81 2.60
C MET A 72 -11.06 1.82 4.08
N PHE A 73 -11.93 2.34 4.96
CA PHE A 73 -11.64 2.37 6.40
C PHE A 73 -11.46 0.97 6.98
N VAL A 74 -12.32 0.02 6.60
CA VAL A 74 -12.20 -1.39 6.99
C VAL A 74 -10.89 -1.99 6.45
N SER A 75 -10.60 -1.77 5.17
CA SER A 75 -9.36 -2.25 4.55
C SER A 75 -8.11 -1.68 5.24
N ALA A 76 -8.16 -0.41 5.67
CA ALA A 76 -7.07 0.24 6.37
C ALA A 76 -6.73 -0.45 7.71
N GLN A 77 -7.74 -0.90 8.47
CA GLN A 77 -7.49 -1.59 9.74
C GLN A 77 -6.64 -2.86 9.55
N TRP A 78 -6.86 -3.56 8.44
CA TRP A 78 -6.08 -4.75 8.08
C TRP A 78 -4.65 -4.40 7.61
N GLU A 79 -4.42 -3.23 6.99
CA GLU A 79 -3.06 -2.74 6.72
C GLU A 79 -2.28 -2.43 8.00
N MET A 80 -2.96 -1.95 9.05
CA MET A 80 -2.35 -1.77 10.37
C MET A 80 -1.91 -3.12 10.98
N VAL A 81 -2.75 -4.15 10.89
CA VAL A 81 -2.41 -5.50 11.35
C VAL A 81 -1.21 -6.09 10.60
N ARG A 82 -1.07 -5.78 9.30
CA ARG A 82 0.07 -6.18 8.46
C ARG A 82 1.35 -5.36 8.76
N GLY A 83 1.28 -4.32 9.58
CA GLY A 83 2.40 -3.44 9.89
C GLY A 83 2.73 -2.42 8.80
N ASN A 84 1.79 -2.14 7.88
CA ASN A 84 1.98 -1.15 6.82
C ASN A 84 1.45 0.21 7.28
N THR A 85 2.29 0.98 7.98
CA THR A 85 1.93 2.30 8.51
C THR A 85 1.52 3.29 7.42
N PHE A 86 2.20 3.27 6.27
CA PHE A 86 1.89 4.15 5.15
C PHE A 86 0.50 3.83 4.57
N GLY A 87 0.25 2.54 4.28
CA GLY A 87 -1.04 2.06 3.78
C GLY A 87 -2.19 2.36 4.75
N TYR A 88 -2.02 2.06 6.04
CA TYR A 88 -3.00 2.39 7.07
C TYR A 88 -3.33 3.88 7.10
N SER A 89 -2.31 4.74 7.14
CA SER A 89 -2.48 6.19 7.29
C SER A 89 -3.14 6.79 6.05
N ALA A 90 -2.69 6.41 4.86
CA ALA A 90 -3.28 6.89 3.60
C ALA A 90 -4.72 6.41 3.46
N LEU A 91 -4.98 5.10 3.53
CA LEU A 91 -6.32 4.56 3.35
C LEU A 91 -7.32 5.10 4.38
N SER A 92 -6.93 5.19 5.64
CA SER A 92 -7.79 5.77 6.69
C SER A 92 -8.07 7.25 6.45
N ALA A 93 -7.05 8.03 6.07
CA ALA A 93 -7.21 9.46 5.79
C ALA A 93 -8.17 9.71 4.62
N TYR A 94 -8.03 8.98 3.51
CA TYR A 94 -8.95 9.12 2.38
C TYR A 94 -10.35 8.59 2.69
N ALA A 95 -10.46 7.52 3.47
CA ALA A 95 -11.76 7.02 3.94
C ALA A 95 -12.55 8.11 4.70
N VAL A 96 -11.91 8.77 5.67
CA VAL A 96 -12.56 9.84 6.44
C VAL A 96 -12.80 11.09 5.59
N PHE A 97 -11.92 11.40 4.63
CA PHE A 97 -12.16 12.48 3.67
C PHE A 97 -13.43 12.23 2.84
N TYR A 98 -13.56 11.05 2.22
CA TYR A 98 -14.71 10.71 1.40
C TYR A 98 -15.99 10.64 2.23
N GLY A 99 -15.95 10.05 3.43
CA GLY A 99 -17.08 10.05 4.35
C GLY A 99 -17.50 11.46 4.75
N GLY A 100 -16.54 12.33 5.11
CA GLY A 100 -16.79 13.73 5.45
C GLY A 100 -17.33 14.54 4.27
N TYR A 101 -16.80 14.33 3.06
CA TYR A 101 -17.28 14.98 1.85
C TYR A 101 -18.71 14.52 1.50
N GLY A 102 -19.01 13.24 1.66
CA GLY A 102 -20.37 12.70 1.51
C GLY A 102 -21.37 13.30 2.50
N VAL A 103 -20.93 13.54 3.74
CA VAL A 103 -21.73 14.24 4.77
C VAL A 103 -22.03 15.68 4.37
N ILE A 104 -21.04 16.43 3.87
CA ILE A 104 -21.23 17.81 3.42
C ILE A 104 -22.26 17.88 2.27
N LEU A 105 -22.19 16.93 1.34
CA LEU A 105 -23.12 16.87 0.19
C LEU A 105 -24.51 16.35 0.54
N CYS A 106 -24.70 15.75 1.72
CA CYS A 106 -25.95 15.13 2.12
C CYS A 106 -27.02 16.18 2.48
N PRO A 107 -28.10 16.33 1.70
CA PRO A 107 -29.10 17.37 1.95
C PRO A 107 -29.77 17.19 3.32
N SER A 108 -30.00 15.94 3.74
CA SER A 108 -30.66 15.64 5.02
C SER A 108 -29.86 16.05 6.27
N LEU A 109 -28.55 16.34 6.13
CA LEU A 109 -27.72 16.82 7.22
C LEU A 109 -27.65 18.35 7.31
N GLY A 110 -28.28 19.07 6.36
CA GLY A 110 -28.51 20.52 6.47
C GLY A 110 -27.25 21.39 6.40
N VAL A 111 -26.10 20.86 5.97
CA VAL A 111 -24.83 21.63 5.92
C VAL A 111 -24.95 22.81 4.95
N LEU A 112 -25.50 22.60 3.76
CA LEU A 112 -25.72 23.70 2.81
C LEU A 112 -26.79 24.70 3.31
N GLU A 113 -27.82 24.18 3.98
CA GLU A 113 -28.92 24.99 4.51
C GLU A 113 -28.48 25.89 5.66
N SER A 114 -27.49 25.47 6.48
CA SER A 114 -26.96 26.31 7.55
C SER A 114 -26.27 27.58 7.05
N TYR A 115 -25.81 27.59 5.80
CA TYR A 115 -25.27 28.78 5.14
C TYR A 115 -26.33 29.60 4.38
N GLY A 116 -27.61 29.17 4.40
CA GLY A 116 -28.68 29.76 3.59
C GLY A 116 -28.60 29.40 2.10
N GLY A 117 -27.90 28.33 1.75
CA GLY A 117 -27.68 27.88 0.37
C GLY A 117 -26.23 28.07 -0.11
N ALA A 118 -26.07 28.13 -1.43
CA ALA A 118 -24.78 28.25 -2.10
C ALA A 118 -24.21 29.68 -2.02
N THR A 119 -23.89 30.14 -0.81
CA THR A 119 -23.34 31.47 -0.55
C THR A 119 -21.82 31.51 -0.76
N PRO A 120 -21.22 32.70 -0.96
CA PRO A 120 -19.76 32.83 -1.01
C PRO A 120 -19.07 32.29 0.25
N GLU A 121 -19.71 32.39 1.42
CA GLU A 121 -19.19 31.83 2.66
C GLU A 121 -19.10 30.29 2.60
N TYR A 122 -20.17 29.63 2.12
CA TYR A 122 -20.18 28.17 1.91
C TYR A 122 -19.05 27.73 0.97
N TYR A 123 -18.89 28.41 -0.17
CA TYR A 123 -17.84 28.08 -1.13
C TYR A 123 -16.43 28.30 -0.57
N ASN A 124 -16.21 29.38 0.18
CA ASN A 124 -14.93 29.59 0.86
C ASN A 124 -14.66 28.49 1.91
N ALA A 125 -15.66 28.10 2.71
CA ALA A 125 -15.52 27.03 3.69
C ALA A 125 -15.19 25.67 3.02
N LEU A 126 -15.89 25.34 1.93
CA LEU A 126 -15.63 24.12 1.16
C LEU A 126 -14.24 24.14 0.49
N GLY A 127 -13.83 25.29 -0.04
CA GLY A 127 -12.50 25.50 -0.58
C GLY A 127 -11.40 25.28 0.48
N PHE A 128 -11.58 25.83 1.69
CA PHE A 128 -10.64 25.57 2.80
C PHE A 128 -10.62 24.10 3.21
N TYR A 129 -11.78 23.45 3.32
CA TYR A 129 -11.87 22.03 3.63
C TYR A 129 -11.00 21.21 2.66
N VAL A 130 -11.23 21.33 1.35
CA VAL A 130 -10.50 20.56 0.34
C VAL A 130 -9.02 20.96 0.26
N LEU A 131 -8.69 22.25 0.43
CA LEU A 131 -7.31 22.72 0.38
C LEU A 131 -6.44 22.11 1.49
N ILE A 132 -6.95 22.02 2.72
CA ILE A 132 -6.19 21.42 3.83
C ILE A 132 -5.99 19.92 3.60
N TRP A 133 -6.96 19.23 2.98
CA TRP A 133 -6.77 17.85 2.51
C TRP A 133 -5.74 17.72 1.39
N ALA A 134 -5.59 18.75 0.53
CA ALA A 134 -4.50 18.81 -0.44
C ALA A 134 -3.13 18.88 0.23
N VAL A 135 -2.99 19.63 1.32
CA VAL A 135 -1.75 19.69 2.12
C VAL A 135 -1.41 18.32 2.72
N LEU A 136 -2.40 17.60 3.27
CA LEU A 136 -2.17 16.23 3.74
C LEU A 136 -1.75 15.30 2.59
N THR A 137 -2.39 15.44 1.44
CA THR A 137 -2.05 14.68 0.21
C THR A 137 -0.62 14.94 -0.25
N LEU A 138 -0.11 16.17 -0.09
CA LEU A 138 1.28 16.51 -0.42
C LEU A 138 2.26 15.65 0.40
N PHE A 139 2.00 15.42 1.69
CA PHE A 139 2.83 14.54 2.51
C PHE A 139 2.76 13.08 2.04
N PHE A 140 1.58 12.58 1.67
CA PHE A 140 1.45 11.24 1.09
C PHE A 140 2.13 11.12 -0.27
N MET A 141 2.07 12.16 -1.10
CA MET A 141 2.79 12.23 -2.38
C MET A 141 4.29 12.08 -2.16
N LEU A 142 4.89 12.87 -1.25
CA LEU A 142 6.30 12.75 -0.93
C LEU A 142 6.66 11.39 -0.30
N GLY A 143 5.81 10.87 0.59
CA GLY A 143 5.99 9.56 1.23
C GLY A 143 5.87 8.38 0.29
N SER A 144 5.14 8.52 -0.82
CA SER A 144 4.93 7.47 -1.82
C SER A 144 6.04 7.38 -2.88
N ALA A 145 6.80 8.46 -3.09
CA ALA A 145 7.92 8.50 -4.05
C ALA A 145 8.91 7.32 -3.95
N PRO A 146 9.32 6.84 -2.75
CA PRO A 146 10.20 5.69 -2.62
C PRO A 146 9.49 4.31 -2.72
N ILE A 147 8.16 4.26 -2.81
CA ILE A 147 7.40 3.00 -2.79
C ILE A 147 7.27 2.44 -4.21
N ASN A 148 6.53 3.12 -5.08
CA ASN A 148 6.36 2.76 -6.48
C ASN A 148 5.82 3.96 -7.28
N LEU A 149 6.02 3.94 -8.60
CA LEU A 149 5.66 5.04 -9.49
C LEU A 149 4.14 5.23 -9.61
N VAL A 150 3.36 4.13 -9.57
CA VAL A 150 1.89 4.19 -9.67
C VAL A 150 1.28 4.92 -8.47
N SER A 151 1.67 4.54 -7.25
CA SER A 151 1.25 5.20 -6.01
C SER A 151 1.67 6.67 -5.99
N PHE A 152 2.90 6.97 -6.43
CA PHE A 152 3.34 8.36 -6.60
C PHE A 152 2.48 9.13 -7.59
N GLY A 153 2.14 8.53 -8.73
CA GLY A 153 1.22 9.11 -9.72
C GLY A 153 -0.19 9.33 -9.18
N ILE A 154 -0.73 8.40 -8.39
CA ILE A 154 -2.04 8.53 -7.73
C ILE A 154 -2.04 9.75 -6.82
N PHE A 155 -1.10 9.87 -5.88
CA PHE A 155 -1.08 11.02 -4.97
C PHE A 155 -0.77 12.34 -5.66
N THR A 156 0.06 12.34 -6.70
CA THR A 156 0.33 13.53 -7.50
C THR A 156 -0.93 14.03 -8.19
N THR A 157 -1.68 13.13 -8.82
CA THR A 157 -2.93 13.49 -9.50
C THR A 157 -4.04 13.89 -8.51
N ILE A 158 -4.14 13.25 -7.34
CA ILE A 158 -5.06 13.70 -6.27
C ILE A 158 -4.66 15.10 -5.75
N PHE A 159 -3.37 15.36 -5.55
CA PHE A 159 -2.89 16.67 -5.08
C PHE A 159 -3.36 17.80 -6.00
N PHE A 160 -3.20 17.63 -7.32
CA PHE A 160 -3.69 18.60 -8.29
C PHE A 160 -5.22 18.64 -8.34
N CYS A 161 -5.90 17.49 -8.23
CA CYS A 161 -7.36 17.44 -8.15
C CYS A 161 -7.89 18.30 -7.00
N PHE A 162 -7.42 18.09 -5.76
CA PHE A 162 -7.86 18.85 -4.59
C PHE A 162 -7.47 20.32 -4.66
N THR A 163 -6.27 20.64 -5.16
CA THR A 163 -5.82 22.03 -5.29
C THR A 163 -6.71 22.80 -6.28
N LEU A 164 -7.06 22.18 -7.41
CA LEU A 164 -7.91 22.78 -8.43
C LEU A 164 -9.38 22.84 -8.00
N ASP A 165 -9.87 21.85 -7.26
CA ASP A 165 -11.21 21.86 -6.67
C ASP A 165 -11.34 22.99 -5.62
N ALA A 166 -10.36 23.14 -4.73
CA ALA A 166 -10.33 24.26 -3.81
C ALA A 166 -10.30 25.61 -4.54
N ALA A 167 -9.45 25.75 -5.56
CA ALA A 167 -9.38 26.97 -6.38
C ALA A 167 -10.70 27.24 -7.13
N SER A 168 -11.39 26.19 -7.58
CA SER A 168 -12.72 26.29 -8.21
C SER A 168 -13.74 26.89 -7.24
N ASN A 169 -13.78 26.37 -6.00
CA ASN A 169 -14.68 26.87 -4.97
C ASN A 169 -14.38 28.34 -4.60
N PHE A 170 -13.12 28.72 -4.43
CA PHE A 170 -12.75 30.13 -4.20
C PHE A 170 -13.12 31.03 -5.39
N ALA A 171 -12.88 30.59 -6.62
CA ALA A 171 -13.30 31.34 -7.81
C ALA A 171 -14.84 31.50 -7.89
N HIS A 172 -15.59 30.51 -7.40
CA HIS A 172 -17.04 30.59 -7.31
C HIS A 172 -17.48 31.63 -6.26
N ALA A 173 -16.81 31.66 -5.10
CA ALA A 173 -17.05 32.67 -4.06
C ALA A 173 -16.75 34.10 -4.55
N ASP A 174 -15.74 34.26 -5.39
CA ASP A 174 -15.38 35.52 -6.07
C ASP A 174 -16.37 35.94 -7.19
N GLY A 175 -17.40 35.12 -7.48
CA GLY A 175 -18.35 35.36 -8.58
C GLY A 175 -17.81 35.04 -9.97
N LYS A 176 -16.62 34.43 -10.10
CA LYS A 176 -15.97 34.05 -11.37
C LYS A 176 -16.46 32.67 -11.84
N VAL A 177 -17.76 32.53 -12.08
CA VAL A 177 -18.43 31.24 -12.32
C VAL A 177 -17.82 30.44 -13.49
N GLU A 178 -17.47 31.08 -14.60
CA GLU A 178 -16.90 30.39 -15.77
C GLU A 178 -15.47 29.87 -15.51
N VAL A 179 -14.68 30.62 -14.72
CA VAL A 179 -13.36 30.17 -14.26
C VAL A 179 -13.52 29.01 -13.29
N ALA A 180 -14.46 29.11 -12.34
CA ALA A 180 -14.76 28.04 -11.39
C ALA A 180 -15.12 26.73 -12.11
N LYS A 181 -16.00 26.78 -13.11
CA LYS A 181 -16.36 25.61 -13.94
C LYS A 181 -15.15 25.02 -14.66
N SER A 182 -14.29 25.85 -15.23
CA SER A 182 -13.08 25.40 -15.94
C SER A 182 -12.10 24.71 -14.99
N LEU A 183 -11.90 25.28 -13.79
CA LEU A 183 -11.08 24.69 -12.73
C LEU A 183 -11.67 23.37 -12.21
N MET A 184 -12.99 23.29 -12.04
CA MET A 184 -13.69 22.07 -11.62
C MET A 184 -13.50 20.94 -12.65
N LYS A 185 -13.61 21.26 -13.95
CA LYS A 185 -13.34 20.30 -15.03
C LYS A 185 -11.89 19.83 -15.03
N ALA A 186 -10.94 20.74 -14.81
CA ALA A 186 -9.53 20.39 -14.70
C ALA A 186 -9.27 19.49 -13.47
N ALA A 187 -9.86 19.80 -12.32
CA ALA A 187 -9.82 18.97 -11.12
C ALA A 187 -10.35 17.56 -11.40
N GLY A 188 -11.53 17.47 -12.03
CA GLY A 188 -12.12 16.22 -12.47
C GLY A 188 -11.25 15.43 -13.44
N ALA A 189 -10.51 16.07 -14.35
CA ALA A 189 -9.58 15.38 -15.24
C ALA A 189 -8.42 14.72 -14.47
N PHE A 190 -7.84 15.41 -13.50
CA PHE A 190 -6.81 14.83 -12.62
C PHE A 190 -7.38 13.71 -11.74
N GLY A 191 -8.57 13.89 -11.17
CA GLY A 191 -9.27 12.84 -10.43
C GLY A 191 -9.55 11.60 -11.29
N PHE A 192 -9.92 11.80 -12.55
CA PHE A 192 -10.16 10.72 -13.50
C PHE A 192 -8.90 9.90 -13.76
N ILE A 193 -7.77 10.56 -14.03
CA ILE A 193 -6.47 9.90 -14.22
C ILE A 193 -6.08 9.13 -12.94
N SER A 194 -6.27 9.74 -11.78
CA SER A 194 -6.00 9.10 -10.49
C SER A 194 -6.83 7.84 -10.27
N GLY A 195 -8.12 7.90 -10.62
CA GLY A 195 -9.03 6.75 -10.55
C GLY A 195 -8.62 5.61 -11.48
N LEU A 196 -8.15 5.91 -12.70
CA LEU A 196 -7.60 4.90 -13.61
C LEU A 196 -6.34 4.24 -13.04
N LEU A 197 -5.43 5.03 -12.46
CA LEU A 197 -4.25 4.51 -11.77
C LEU A 197 -4.64 3.67 -10.53
N GLY A 198 -5.70 4.06 -9.83
CA GLY A 198 -6.25 3.29 -8.71
C GLY A 198 -6.77 1.93 -9.14
N TYR A 199 -7.50 1.84 -10.26
CA TYR A 199 -7.89 0.55 -10.84
C TYR A 199 -6.71 -0.26 -11.33
N TYR A 200 -5.68 0.38 -11.91
CA TYR A 200 -4.45 -0.30 -12.26
C TYR A 200 -3.77 -0.90 -11.02
N SER A 201 -3.69 -0.15 -9.92
CA SER A 201 -3.14 -0.64 -8.64
C SER A 201 -3.96 -1.80 -8.04
N CYS A 202 -5.30 -1.73 -8.16
CA CYS A 202 -6.19 -2.81 -7.75
C CYS A 202 -5.93 -4.07 -8.59
N ALA A 203 -5.93 -3.94 -9.91
CA ALA A 203 -5.67 -5.03 -10.84
C ALA A 203 -4.28 -5.64 -10.62
N ALA A 204 -3.24 -4.82 -10.47
CA ALA A 204 -1.88 -5.28 -10.19
C ALA A 204 -1.81 -6.12 -8.91
N SER A 205 -2.49 -5.68 -7.85
CA SER A 205 -2.53 -6.41 -6.58
C SER A 205 -3.30 -7.74 -6.68
N MET A 206 -4.43 -7.75 -7.40
CA MET A 206 -5.20 -8.99 -7.62
C MET A 206 -4.46 -9.97 -8.53
N CYS A 207 -3.81 -9.48 -9.59
CA CYS A 207 -3.02 -10.32 -10.50
C CYS A 207 -1.83 -10.96 -9.78
N ALA A 208 -1.16 -10.22 -8.88
CA ALA A 208 -0.05 -10.78 -8.10
C ALA A 208 -0.49 -11.95 -7.20
N ASP A 209 -1.72 -11.91 -6.69
CA ASP A 209 -2.27 -12.98 -5.84
C ASP A 209 -2.86 -14.15 -6.67
N ALA A 210 -3.48 -13.87 -7.82
CA ALA A 210 -4.27 -14.84 -8.57
C ALA A 210 -3.58 -15.42 -9.82
N LEU A 211 -2.59 -14.72 -10.40
CA LEU A 211 -1.97 -15.06 -11.68
C LEU A 211 -0.46 -15.30 -11.54
N PRO A 212 0.16 -16.05 -12.46
CA PRO A 212 1.60 -16.34 -12.41
C PRO A 212 2.50 -15.19 -12.89
N PHE A 213 1.93 -14.00 -13.16
CA PHE A 213 2.67 -12.83 -13.61
C PHE A 213 2.24 -11.57 -12.85
N GLU A 214 3.17 -10.63 -12.72
CA GLU A 214 2.95 -9.37 -12.02
C GLU A 214 2.86 -8.20 -13.01
N LEU A 215 1.94 -7.27 -12.76
CA LEU A 215 1.83 -6.05 -13.55
C LEU A 215 2.89 -5.02 -13.12
N PRO A 216 3.56 -4.34 -14.07
CA PRO A 216 4.65 -3.43 -13.74
C PRO A 216 4.13 -2.16 -13.03
N CYS A 217 4.50 -1.98 -11.76
CA CYS A 217 4.13 -0.78 -10.99
C CYS A 217 5.25 0.27 -10.91
N GLY A 218 6.42 0.01 -11.53
CA GLY A 218 7.57 0.90 -11.54
C GLY A 218 8.23 1.05 -10.18
N ASP A 219 9.13 0.12 -9.83
CA ASP A 219 9.88 0.15 -8.58
C ASP A 219 10.88 1.33 -8.55
N THR A 220 10.63 2.28 -7.67
CA THR A 220 11.45 3.49 -7.47
C THR A 220 12.50 3.34 -6.37
N SER A 221 12.54 2.20 -5.67
CA SER A 221 13.46 1.95 -4.56
C SER A 221 14.94 2.09 -4.95
N ARG A 222 15.26 1.89 -6.23
CA ARG A 222 16.61 2.07 -6.79
C ARG A 222 17.12 3.51 -6.65
N PHE A 223 16.22 4.50 -6.74
CA PHE A 223 16.56 5.92 -6.60
C PHE A 223 16.63 6.35 -5.13
N PHE A 224 15.84 5.72 -4.27
CA PHE A 224 15.76 6.01 -2.84
C PHE A 224 16.45 4.92 -2.01
N LYS A 225 17.75 4.70 -2.24
CA LYS A 225 18.54 3.79 -1.41
C LYS A 225 18.64 4.32 0.01
N LYS A 226 17.83 3.75 0.92
CA LYS A 226 18.02 3.92 2.37
C LYS A 226 19.35 3.25 2.74
N THR A 227 20.37 4.03 3.14
CA THR A 227 21.60 3.49 3.72
C THR A 227 21.28 2.85 5.07
N ARG A 228 20.84 1.59 5.06
CA ARG A 228 20.74 0.79 6.29
C ARG A 228 22.17 0.42 6.70
N LYS A 229 22.72 1.13 7.70
CA LYS A 229 23.93 0.66 8.41
C LYS A 229 23.57 -0.64 9.11
N GLN A 230 24.04 -1.77 8.58
CA GLN A 230 24.01 -3.03 9.33
C GLN A 230 25.06 -2.95 10.44
N LEU A 231 24.62 -2.83 11.69
CA LEU A 231 25.50 -3.08 12.82
C LEU A 231 25.60 -4.60 12.99
N SER A 232 26.74 -5.18 12.61
CA SER A 232 27.03 -6.56 12.97
C SER A 232 27.54 -6.59 14.41
N VAL A 233 26.72 -7.07 15.34
CA VAL A 233 27.19 -7.33 16.71
C VAL A 233 27.94 -8.66 16.70
N ARG A 234 29.22 -8.62 17.10
CA ARG A 234 30.00 -9.83 17.36
C ARG A 234 29.76 -10.23 18.81
N VAL A 235 29.16 -11.39 19.02
CA VAL A 235 28.99 -11.99 20.35
C VAL A 235 30.02 -13.10 20.47
N VAL A 236 30.88 -13.05 21.49
CA VAL A 236 31.88 -14.09 21.77
C VAL A 236 31.41 -14.90 22.97
N ILE A 237 31.12 -16.19 22.78
CA ILE A 237 30.76 -17.11 23.86
C ILE A 237 31.76 -18.26 23.84
N ARG A 238 32.47 -18.47 24.96
CA ARG A 238 33.43 -19.59 25.15
C ARG A 238 34.42 -19.78 23.99
N GLY A 239 35.01 -18.69 23.49
CA GLY A 239 36.03 -18.74 22.44
C GLY A 239 35.51 -18.90 21.01
N LEU A 240 34.20 -19.06 20.79
CA LEU A 240 33.59 -19.00 19.46
C LEU A 240 33.00 -17.60 19.21
N THR A 241 33.42 -16.98 18.10
CA THR A 241 32.91 -15.68 17.66
C THR A 241 31.70 -15.91 16.75
N TYR A 242 30.52 -15.45 17.16
CA TYR A 242 29.31 -15.50 16.34
C TYR A 242 28.96 -14.10 15.84
N ARG A 243 28.63 -14.01 14.55
CA ARG A 243 28.20 -12.76 13.90
C ARG A 243 26.68 -12.78 13.76
N ILE A 244 25.99 -12.00 14.58
CA ILE A 244 24.55 -11.82 14.43
C ILE A 244 24.35 -10.57 13.57
N ALA A 245 23.85 -10.76 12.35
CA ALA A 245 23.47 -9.69 11.44
C ALA A 245 21.94 -9.60 11.43
N GLY A 246 21.39 -8.50 11.94
CA GLY A 246 19.95 -8.23 11.93
C GLY A 246 19.68 -6.77 11.53
N PRO A 247 18.57 -6.48 10.83
CA PRO A 247 18.18 -5.12 10.54
C PRO A 247 17.73 -4.42 11.83
N ILE A 248 18.29 -3.25 12.15
CA ILE A 248 17.77 -2.39 13.23
C ILE A 248 16.67 -1.51 12.64
N GLN A 249 15.49 -1.58 13.25
CA GLN A 249 14.41 -0.61 13.10
C GLN A 249 14.49 0.30 14.33
N THR A 250 15.02 1.51 14.15
CA THR A 250 14.98 2.55 15.19
C THR A 250 13.68 3.29 14.97
N ASP A 251 12.64 2.90 15.69
CA ASP A 251 11.53 3.79 15.95
C ASP A 251 11.26 3.81 17.45
N THR A 252 11.09 5.02 17.97
CA THR A 252 10.77 5.35 19.35
C THR A 252 9.51 4.61 19.81
N GLY A 253 9.68 3.55 20.60
CA GLY A 253 8.56 2.88 21.29
C GLY A 253 8.60 1.35 21.24
N THR A 254 9.25 0.75 22.25
CA THR A 254 8.89 -0.56 22.84
C THR A 254 8.87 -1.80 21.94
N ARG A 255 10.06 -2.37 21.70
CA ARG A 255 10.49 -3.66 22.29
C ARG A 255 11.93 -3.89 21.84
N ALA A 256 12.87 -3.62 22.75
CA ALA A 256 14.16 -4.28 22.66
C ALA A 256 13.87 -5.78 22.62
N VAL A 257 14.22 -6.46 21.52
CA VAL A 257 14.34 -7.92 21.56
C VAL A 257 15.42 -8.16 22.60
N SER A 258 14.99 -8.53 23.80
CA SER A 258 15.89 -8.87 24.88
C SER A 258 16.82 -9.95 24.35
N LEU A 259 18.13 -9.83 24.61
CA LEU A 259 19.08 -10.87 24.24
C LEU A 259 18.60 -12.25 24.70
N ASN A 260 17.83 -12.30 25.79
CA ASN A 260 17.20 -13.51 26.31
C ASN A 260 16.12 -14.09 25.37
N ASP A 261 15.34 -13.28 24.67
CA ASP A 261 14.30 -13.78 23.76
C ASP A 261 14.90 -14.41 22.50
N ALA A 262 15.98 -13.81 21.99
CA ALA A 262 16.73 -14.37 20.87
C ALA A 262 17.46 -15.67 21.25
N VAL A 263 18.03 -15.75 22.46
CA VAL A 263 18.66 -16.97 22.99
C VAL A 263 17.61 -18.06 23.25
N ASN A 264 16.48 -17.72 23.86
CA ASN A 264 15.41 -18.68 24.17
C ASN A 264 14.75 -19.25 22.91
N HIS A 265 14.53 -18.41 21.88
CA HIS A 265 14.02 -18.87 20.59
C HIS A 265 15.01 -19.78 19.85
N TYR A 266 16.31 -19.68 20.13
CA TYR A 266 17.34 -20.54 19.56
C TYR A 266 17.52 -21.85 20.34
N LEU A 267 17.46 -21.81 21.68
CA LEU A 267 17.46 -23.00 22.53
C LEU A 267 16.24 -23.89 22.25
N ALA A 268 15.08 -23.29 21.95
CA ALA A 268 13.88 -24.01 21.55
C ALA A 268 14.02 -24.78 20.20
N ARG A 269 14.97 -24.38 19.33
CA ARG A 269 15.28 -25.08 18.07
C ARG A 269 16.46 -26.06 18.17
N GLY A 270 17.05 -26.25 19.35
CA GLY A 270 18.29 -27.00 19.57
C GLY A 270 18.21 -28.53 19.61
N HIS A 271 17.05 -29.17 19.39
CA HIS A 271 16.90 -30.62 19.48
C HIS A 271 17.05 -31.40 18.15
N TYR A 272 17.94 -30.96 17.25
CA TYR A 272 18.39 -31.81 16.12
C TYR A 272 19.91 -31.70 15.91
N VAL A 273 20.68 -32.26 16.84
CA VAL A 273 22.11 -32.50 16.65
C VAL A 273 22.30 -33.84 15.93
N ARG A 274 22.46 -33.80 14.61
CA ARG A 274 22.90 -34.96 13.82
C ARG A 274 24.39 -35.18 14.06
N ARG A 275 24.75 -36.17 14.88
CA ARG A 275 26.13 -36.67 15.05
C ARG A 275 26.66 -37.18 13.70
N SER A 276 27.61 -36.46 13.10
CA SER A 276 28.51 -36.99 12.07
C SER A 276 29.90 -37.09 12.67
N GLY A 277 30.25 -38.29 13.14
CA GLY A 277 31.57 -38.59 13.67
C GLY A 277 32.58 -38.74 12.53
N ARG A 278 33.52 -37.80 12.42
CA ARG A 278 34.76 -38.00 11.67
C ARG A 278 35.83 -38.48 12.65
N ARG A 279 36.18 -39.76 12.59
CA ARG A 279 37.42 -40.30 13.13
C ARG A 279 38.59 -39.66 12.38
N ARG A 280 39.46 -38.94 13.09
CA ARG A 280 40.88 -38.83 12.78
C ARG A 280 41.62 -38.92 14.10
N GLN A 281 42.11 -40.12 14.39
CA GLN A 281 43.12 -40.35 15.42
C GLN A 281 44.44 -40.44 14.66
N SER A 282 45.30 -39.47 14.92
CA SER A 282 46.71 -39.48 14.57
C SER A 282 47.42 -40.04 15.79
N ASP A 283 48.23 -41.09 15.61
CA ASP A 283 49.32 -41.35 16.55
C ASP A 283 50.58 -41.87 15.80
N ASN A 284 51.56 -40.99 15.83
CA ASN A 284 53.02 -41.11 15.80
C ASN A 284 53.71 -42.49 15.89
N GLY A 285 54.85 -42.61 15.18
CA GLY A 285 56.12 -43.08 15.77
C GLY A 285 56.85 -44.25 15.09
N GLY A 286 58.16 -44.08 14.84
CA GLY A 286 59.16 -45.15 14.61
C GLY A 286 59.62 -45.25 13.15
N HIS A 287 60.76 -44.68 12.72
CA HIS A 287 62.15 -45.14 12.89
C HIS A 287 62.38 -46.59 12.40
N ASP A 288 63.06 -46.73 11.26
CA ASP A 288 64.32 -47.49 11.09
C ASP A 288 64.52 -48.08 9.68
N ASN A 289 65.81 -48.07 9.30
CA ASN A 289 66.41 -48.54 8.07
C ASN A 289 66.31 -50.07 7.95
N GLU A 290 66.35 -50.59 6.71
CA GLU A 290 67.35 -51.55 6.19
C GLU A 290 66.79 -52.35 4.99
N GLU A 291 67.69 -52.50 4.01
CA GLU A 291 67.73 -53.37 2.82
C GLU A 291 66.70 -53.19 1.68
#